data_AF-A0A915JIF7-F1
#
_entry.id   AF-A0A915JIF7-F1
#
_cell.length_a   1.000
_cell.length_b   1.000
_cell.length_c   1.000
_cell.angle_alpha   90.00
_cell.angle_beta   90.00
_cell.angle_gamma   90.00
#
_symmetry.space_group_name_H-M   'P 1'
#
loop_
_entity.id
_entity.type
_entity.pdbx_description
1 polymer ?
#
loop_
_entity_poly.entity_id
_entity_poly.type
_entity_poly.pdbx_seq_one_letter_code
_entity_poly.pdbx_strand_id
1 'polypeptide(L)'
;MTEVDSKAKTATPKKRRLPAIPETLLVRRKQTAEQKTKALKASVLARKARLVRKREIFRRAEKYIREHRRKEHQLKRLTLEAKKNGNFYVPAEPRLAFVIRIVG
;
A
#
# COMPACT_ATOMS: atom_id res chain seq x y z
N MET A 1 -32.95 -64.27 36.43
CA MET A 1 -31.84 -65.11 35.95
C MET A 1 -31.02 -64.27 34.99
N THR A 2 -30.09 -63.41 35.41
CA THR A 2 -29.36 -63.27 36.69
C THR A 2 -29.22 -61.78 37.01
N GLU A 3 -29.54 -61.40 38.26
CA GLU A 3 -29.11 -60.17 38.94
C GLU A 3 -27.55 -60.16 39.02
N VAL A 4 -26.80 -59.07 39.25
CA VAL A 4 -26.72 -58.28 40.49
C VAL A 4 -25.66 -57.16 40.27
N ASP A 5 -25.96 -55.94 40.74
CA ASP A 5 -25.07 -54.84 41.18
C ASP A 5 -24.06 -54.17 40.21
N SER A 6 -23.83 -52.86 40.19
CA SER A 6 -23.89 -51.87 41.26
C SER A 6 -23.97 -50.43 40.72
N LYS A 7 -24.66 -49.62 41.51
CA LYS A 7 -24.87 -48.17 41.49
C LYS A 7 -23.57 -47.36 41.28
N ALA A 8 -23.33 -46.84 40.08
CA ALA A 8 -22.35 -45.77 39.84
C ALA A 8 -23.05 -44.41 39.73
N LYS A 9 -22.75 -43.54 40.70
CA LYS A 9 -23.30 -42.21 40.94
C LYS A 9 -23.34 -41.33 39.68
N THR A 10 -24.50 -40.75 39.41
CA THR A 10 -24.69 -39.59 38.52
C THR A 10 -23.87 -38.40 39.04
N ALA A 11 -22.65 -38.23 38.53
CA ALA A 11 -21.89 -37.00 38.70
C ALA A 11 -22.42 -35.97 37.70
N THR A 12 -23.44 -35.21 38.12
CA THR A 12 -23.78 -33.95 37.48
C THR A 12 -22.50 -33.13 37.37
N PRO A 13 -22.08 -32.63 36.19
CA PRO A 13 -20.92 -31.77 36.12
C PRO A 13 -21.25 -30.52 36.94
N LYS A 14 -20.62 -30.41 38.12
CA LYS A 14 -20.64 -29.19 38.95
C LYS A 14 -20.37 -28.04 38.01
N LYS A 15 -21.40 -27.21 37.78
CA LYS A 15 -21.30 -25.96 37.02
C LYS A 15 -20.21 -25.16 37.72
N ARG A 16 -18.99 -25.20 37.17
CA ARG A 16 -17.88 -24.38 37.64
C ARG A 16 -18.40 -22.95 37.57
N ARG A 17 -18.72 -22.34 38.72
CA ARG A 17 -19.09 -20.94 38.79
C ARG A 17 -17.81 -20.18 38.48
N LEU A 18 -17.59 -19.94 37.19
CA LEU A 18 -16.62 -18.96 36.72
C LEU A 18 -16.90 -17.68 37.51
N PRO A 19 -15.87 -17.00 38.05
CA PRO A 19 -16.09 -15.73 38.72
C PRO A 19 -16.89 -14.81 37.80
N ALA A 20 -17.92 -14.15 38.33
CA ALA A 20 -18.72 -13.23 37.55
C ALA A 20 -17.77 -12.18 36.96
N ILE A 21 -17.62 -12.20 35.63
CA ILE A 21 -16.72 -11.28 34.94
C ILE A 21 -17.26 -9.88 35.19
N PRO A 22 -16.45 -8.95 35.72
CA PRO A 22 -16.91 -7.60 35.99
C PRO A 22 -17.36 -6.93 34.69
N GLU A 23 -18.48 -6.21 34.76
CA GLU A 23 -19.13 -5.56 33.62
C GLU A 23 -18.17 -4.63 32.86
N THR A 24 -17.27 -3.96 33.59
CA THR A 24 -16.22 -3.09 33.05
C THR A 24 -15.30 -3.81 32.05
N LEU A 25 -14.97 -5.08 32.30
CA LEU A 25 -14.14 -5.87 31.38
C LEU A 25 -14.91 -6.25 30.12
N LEU A 26 -16.22 -6.50 30.20
CA LEU A 26 -17.05 -6.79 29.03
C LEU A 26 -17.20 -5.55 28.13
N VAL A 27 -17.41 -4.38 28.72
CA VAL A 27 -17.45 -3.09 28.00
C VAL A 27 -16.12 -2.83 27.31
N ARG A 28 -15.00 -3.00 28.02
CA ARG A 28 -13.65 -2.81 27.47
C ARG A 28 -13.36 -3.79 26.32
N ARG A 29 -13.79 -5.05 26.42
CA ARG A 29 -13.64 -6.06 25.36
C ARG A 29 -14.41 -5.66 24.09
N LYS A 30 -15.66 -5.19 24.24
CA LYS A 30 -16.47 -4.69 23.10
C LYS A 30 -15.79 -3.51 22.42
N GLN A 31 -15.39 -2.50 23.18
CA GLN A 31 -14.67 -1.32 22.64
C GLN A 31 -13.37 -1.72 21.91
N THR A 32 -12.58 -2.61 22.50
CA THR A 32 -11.33 -3.09 21.88
C THR A 32 -11.61 -3.85 20.57
N ALA A 33 -12.65 -4.69 20.53
CA ALA A 33 -13.05 -5.39 19.33
C ALA A 33 -13.50 -4.43 18.23
N GLU A 34 -14.31 -3.42 18.57
CA GLU A 34 -14.74 -2.37 17.64
C GLU A 34 -13.56 -1.57 17.10
N GLN A 35 -12.63 -1.14 17.96
CA GLN A 35 -11.43 -0.42 17.54
C GLN A 35 -10.57 -1.27 16.59
N LYS A 36 -10.38 -2.56 16.89
CA LYS A 36 -9.65 -3.49 16.01
C LYS A 36 -10.33 -3.61 14.65
N THR A 37 -11.66 -3.79 14.61
CA THR A 37 -12.37 -3.89 13.32
C THR A 37 -12.28 -2.59 12.51
N LYS A 38 -12.37 -1.42 13.16
CA LYS A 38 -12.18 -0.11 12.52
C LYS A 38 -10.77 0.03 11.94
N ALA A 39 -9.74 -0.33 12.72
CA ALA A 39 -8.35 -0.28 12.27
C ALA A 39 -8.08 -1.22 11.07
N LEU A 40 -8.63 -2.43 11.10
CA LEU A 40 -8.51 -3.37 9.98
C LEU A 40 -9.23 -2.86 8.72
N LYS A 41 -10.42 -2.27 8.86
CA LYS A 41 -11.11 -1.65 7.72
C LYS A 41 -10.30 -0.49 7.13
N ALA A 42 -9.75 0.38 7.98
CA ALA A 42 -8.92 1.50 7.55
C ALA A 42 -7.64 1.03 6.83
N SER A 43 -6.96 -0.01 7.34
CA SER A 43 -5.74 -0.54 6.71
C SER A 43 -6.01 -1.15 5.33
N VAL A 44 -7.14 -1.85 5.16
CA VAL A 44 -7.56 -2.40 3.87
C VAL A 44 -7.85 -1.27 2.87
N LEU A 45 -8.56 -0.23 3.29
CA LEU A 45 -8.84 0.93 2.43
C LEU A 45 -7.56 1.67 2.03
N ALA A 46 -6.66 1.91 2.98
CA ALA A 46 -5.36 2.54 2.72
C ALA A 46 -4.52 1.70 1.75
N ARG A 47 -4.51 0.37 1.91
CA ARG A 47 -3.84 -0.56 0.99
C ARG A 47 -4.40 -0.46 -0.43
N LYS A 48 -5.74 -0.45 -0.57
CA LYS A 48 -6.40 -0.28 -1.88
C LYS A 48 -6.01 1.06 -2.52
N ALA A 49 -6.07 2.16 -1.77
CA ALA A 49 -5.67 3.48 -2.26
C ALA A 49 -4.20 3.52 -2.72
N ARG A 50 -3.28 2.90 -1.94
CA ARG A 50 -1.85 2.82 -2.29
C ARG A 50 -1.62 2.07 -3.60
N LEU A 51 -2.35 0.98 -3.85
CA LEU A 51 -2.23 0.21 -5.09
C LEU A 51 -2.70 1.01 -6.31
N VAL A 52 -3.80 1.75 -6.18
CA VAL A 52 -4.28 2.64 -7.25
C VAL A 52 -3.25 3.73 -7.56
N ARG A 53 -2.73 4.43 -6.53
CA ARG A 53 -1.67 5.43 -6.70
C ARG A 53 -0.42 4.85 -7.36
N LYS A 54 0.01 3.65 -6.95
CA LYS A 54 1.19 2.99 -7.54
C LYS A 54 1.01 2.74 -9.04
N ARG A 55 -0.16 2.27 -9.46
CA ARG A 55 -0.48 2.06 -10.89
C ARG A 55 -0.44 3.38 -11.67
N GLU A 56 -0.96 4.45 -11.09
CA GLU A 56 -0.94 5.76 -11.72
C GLU A 56 0.49 6.32 -11.85
N ILE A 57 1.29 6.26 -10.78
CA ILE A 57 2.69 6.69 -10.79
C ILE A 57 3.48 5.92 -11.86
N PHE A 58 3.26 4.61 -11.95
CA PHE A 58 3.91 3.78 -12.96
C PHE A 58 3.57 4.21 -14.39
N ARG A 59 2.29 4.44 -14.68
CA ARG A 59 1.84 4.95 -16.00
C ARG A 59 2.42 6.33 -16.31
N ARG A 60 2.51 7.22 -15.33
CA ARG A 60 3.13 8.55 -15.48
C ARG A 60 4.63 8.43 -15.76
N ALA A 61 5.34 7.59 -15.03
CA ALA A 61 6.76 7.34 -15.24
C ALA A 61 7.05 6.81 -16.66
N GLU A 62 6.28 5.82 -17.13
CA GLU A 62 6.40 5.34 -18.50
C GLU A 62 6.17 6.45 -19.54
N LYS A 63 5.15 7.30 -19.33
CA LYS A 63 4.86 8.43 -20.22
C LYS A 63 6.05 9.38 -20.29
N TYR A 64 6.61 9.78 -19.16
CA TYR A 64 7.75 10.69 -19.12
C TYR A 64 8.99 10.10 -19.78
N ILE A 65 9.30 8.82 -19.53
CA ILE A 65 10.43 8.14 -20.20
C ILE A 65 10.25 8.16 -21.72
N ARG A 66 9.04 7.82 -22.23
CA ARG A 66 8.75 7.87 -23.66
C ARG A 66 8.88 9.28 -24.22
N GLU A 67 8.43 10.30 -23.50
CA GLU A 67 8.53 11.69 -23.92
C GLU A 67 9.98 12.18 -24.01
N HIS A 68 10.80 11.89 -23.00
CA HIS A 68 12.23 12.26 -22.99
C HIS A 68 12.99 11.58 -24.14
N ARG A 69 12.81 10.25 -24.32
CA ARG A 69 13.43 9.53 -25.45
C ARG A 69 13.01 10.08 -26.79
N ARG A 70 11.72 10.41 -26.98
CA ARG A 70 11.22 11.02 -28.22
C ARG A 70 11.88 12.38 -28.48
N LYS A 71 12.00 13.23 -27.45
CA LYS A 71 12.67 14.54 -27.55
C LYS A 71 14.14 14.40 -27.95
N GLU A 72 14.87 13.49 -27.32
CA GLU A 72 16.28 13.19 -27.66
C GLU A 72 16.44 12.70 -29.11
N HIS A 73 15.62 11.73 -29.52
CA HIS A 73 15.63 11.23 -30.89
C HIS A 73 15.24 12.31 -31.90
N GLN A 74 14.29 13.19 -31.56
CA GLN A 74 13.87 14.28 -32.43
C GLN A 74 14.99 15.30 -32.63
N LEU A 75 15.72 15.70 -31.58
CA LEU A 75 16.88 16.58 -31.70
C LEU A 75 17.96 15.96 -32.61
N LYS A 76 18.24 14.67 -32.44
CA LYS A 76 19.17 13.95 -33.32
C LYS A 76 18.67 13.90 -34.77
N ARG A 77 17.38 13.69 -34.97
CA ARG A 77 16.77 13.67 -36.30
C ARG A 77 16.91 15.03 -37.00
N LEU A 78 16.52 16.12 -36.33
CA LEU A 78 16.59 17.47 -36.89
C LEU A 78 18.02 17.88 -37.23
N THR A 79 18.99 17.55 -36.37
CA THR A 79 20.41 17.81 -36.66
C THR A 79 20.91 17.02 -37.86
N LEU A 80 20.50 15.75 -38.01
CA LEU A 80 20.88 14.94 -39.18
C LEU A 80 20.19 15.40 -40.47
N GLU A 81 18.92 15.77 -40.42
CA GLU A 81 18.18 16.33 -41.58
C GLU A 81 18.79 17.65 -42.05
N ALA A 82 19.15 18.54 -41.12
CA ALA A 82 19.85 19.78 -41.46
C ALA A 82 21.19 19.49 -42.15
N LYS A 83 22.00 18.59 -41.60
CA LYS A 83 23.29 18.18 -42.20
C LYS A 83 23.14 17.59 -43.60
N LYS A 84 22.12 16.74 -43.82
CA LYS A 84 21.84 16.15 -45.14
C LYS A 84 21.50 17.22 -46.19
N ASN A 85 20.79 18.26 -45.77
CA ASN A 85 20.36 19.34 -46.64
C ASN A 85 21.42 20.46 -46.77
N GLY A 86 22.57 20.35 -46.11
CA GLY A 86 23.60 21.40 -46.07
C GLY A 86 23.26 22.61 -45.19
N ASN A 87 22.20 22.52 -44.38
CA ASN A 87 21.74 23.56 -43.46
C ASN A 87 22.21 23.29 -42.02
N PHE A 88 22.05 24.29 -41.14
CA PHE A 88 22.39 24.18 -39.72
C PHE A 88 21.13 24.19 -38.84
N TYR A 89 21.09 23.28 -37.86
CA TYR A 89 20.05 23.27 -36.83
C TYR A 89 20.60 23.86 -35.54
N VAL A 90 19.99 24.96 -35.07
CA VAL A 90 20.31 25.58 -33.77
C VAL A 90 19.35 25.01 -32.72
N PRO A 91 19.85 24.28 -31.69
CA PRO A 91 19.02 23.75 -30.63
C PRO A 91 18.49 24.87 -29.73
N ALA A 92 17.39 24.60 -29.02
CA ALA A 92 16.84 25.54 -28.05
C ALA A 92 17.77 25.74 -26.85
N GLU A 93 17.79 26.96 -26.32
CA GLU A 93 18.58 27.30 -25.13
C GLU A 93 18.08 26.53 -23.89
N PRO A 94 19.00 26.09 -23.00
CA PRO A 94 18.64 25.38 -21.78
C PRO A 94 17.90 26.31 -20.81
N ARG A 95 16.78 25.84 -20.26
CA ARG A 95 15.91 26.64 -19.36
C ARG A 95 16.25 26.53 -17.87
N LEU A 96 17.01 25.51 -17.48
CA LEU A 96 17.31 25.20 -16.08
C LEU A 96 18.83 25.12 -15.90
N ALA A 97 19.35 25.83 -14.90
CA ALA A 97 20.73 25.73 -14.45
C ALA A 97 20.77 25.14 -13.04
N PHE A 98 21.76 24.28 -12.78
CA PHE A 98 22.04 23.75 -11.44
C PHE A 98 23.33 24.38 -10.94
N VAL A 99 23.23 25.25 -9.93
CA VAL A 99 24.36 26.01 -9.37
C VAL A 99 24.78 25.41 -8.05
N ILE A 100 26.07 25.07 -7.91
CA ILE A 100 26.66 24.56 -6.68
C ILE A 100 27.59 25.64 -6.13
N ARG A 101 27.47 25.95 -4.83
CA ARG A 101 28.46 26.81 -4.15
C ARG A 101 29.77 26.02 -4.03
N ILE A 102 30.83 26.58 -4.59
CA ILE A 102 32.17 25.96 -4.66
C ILE A 102 33.13 26.46 -3.58
N VAL A 103 32.90 27.65 -3.03
CA VAL A 103 33.73 28.20 -1.94
C VAL A 103 32.81 28.96 -0.96
N GLY A 104 33.19 28.94 0.32
CA GLY A 104 32.43 29.51 1.46
C GLY A 104 32.31 31.02 1.40
#